data_AF-A0A672KBV0-F1
#
_entry.id   AF-A0A672KBV0-F1
#
_cell.length_a   1.000
_cell.length_b   1.000
_cell.length_c   1.000
_cell.angle_alpha   90.00
_cell.angle_beta   90.00
_cell.angle_gamma   90.00
#
_symmetry.space_group_name_H-M   'P 1'
#
loop_
_entity.id
_entity.type
_entity.pdbx_description
1 polymer ?
#
loop_
_entity_poly.entity_id
_entity_poly.type
_entity_poly.pdbx_seq_one_letter_code
_entity_poly.pdbx_strand_id
1 'polypeptide(L)' 'MEHTGCVNICSLTSTLPVIPYRKLTDLHYLSKGGFGTVFRAQHSDWRTTVAVKCLKLDSPVDVCLNAFLVT' A
#
# COMPACT_ATOMS: atom_id res chain seq x y z
N MET A 1 36.58 23.91 10.36
CA MET A 1 35.17 24.22 10.63
C MET A 1 34.37 23.31 9.73
N GLU A 2 33.75 22.32 10.35
CA GLU A 2 33.06 21.18 9.74
C GLU A 2 31.70 21.60 9.14
N HIS A 3 31.11 20.69 8.34
CA HIS A 3 29.73 20.65 7.77
C HIS A 3 29.72 20.96 6.26
N THR A 4 29.21 20.12 5.36
CA THR A 4 28.01 19.26 5.44
C THR A 4 28.19 18.02 4.57
N GLY A 5 27.85 16.85 5.11
CA GLY A 5 28.07 15.55 4.52
C GLY A 5 27.39 15.33 3.17
N CYS A 6 28.12 14.68 2.26
CA CYS A 6 27.56 14.01 1.11
C CYS A 6 26.65 12.87 1.59
N VAL A 7 25.33 13.08 1.57
CA VAL A 7 24.40 11.96 1.71
C VAL A 7 24.39 11.19 0.39
N ASN A 8 24.99 10.01 0.42
CA ASN A 8 24.93 9.04 -0.66
C ASN A 8 23.47 8.54 -0.77
N ILE A 9 22.77 8.93 -1.83
CA ILE A 9 21.35 8.60 -2.10
C ILE A 9 21.19 7.14 -2.60
N CYS A 10 22.26 6.36 -2.67
CA CYS A 10 22.20 4.99 -3.17
C CYS A 10 21.68 4.04 -2.08
N SER A 11 20.45 3.55 -2.30
CA SER A 11 19.86 2.34 -1.67
C SER A 11 19.09 2.48 -0.35
N LEU A 12 18.26 3.51 -0.20
CA LEU A 12 17.09 3.40 0.70
C LEU A 12 16.06 2.43 0.10
N THR A 13 16.34 1.14 0.16
CA THR A 13 15.40 0.08 -0.23
C THR A 13 14.37 -0.09 0.88
N SER A 14 13.38 0.81 0.92
CA SER A 14 12.20 0.60 1.77
C SER A 14 11.42 -0.58 1.17
N THR A 15 11.66 -1.77 1.72
CA THR A 15 10.87 -2.94 1.35
C THR A 15 9.52 -2.79 2.03
N LEU A 16 8.50 -2.43 1.25
CA LEU A 16 7.15 -2.37 1.76
C LEU A 16 6.72 -3.80 2.15
N PRO A 17 6.24 -4.03 3.38
CA PRO A 17 5.82 -5.36 3.78
C PRO A 17 4.68 -5.85 2.89
N VAL A 18 4.77 -7.09 2.42
CA VAL A 18 3.66 -7.75 1.72
C VAL A 18 2.60 -8.11 2.75
N ILE A 19 1.45 -7.43 2.69
CA ILE A 19 0.31 -7.69 3.59
C ILE A 19 -0.57 -8.77 2.96
N PRO A 20 -0.75 -9.94 3.60
CA PRO A 20 -1.66 -10.97 3.11
C PRO A 20 -3.11 -10.48 3.12
N TYR A 21 -3.90 -10.79 2.08
CA TYR A 21 -5.32 -10.38 2.00
C TYR A 21 -6.14 -10.78 3.22
N ARG A 22 -5.87 -11.96 3.81
CA ARG A 22 -6.51 -12.43 5.05
C ARG A 22 -6.34 -11.50 6.27
N LYS A 23 -5.38 -10.58 6.25
CA LYS A 23 -5.15 -9.58 7.31
C LYS A 23 -5.97 -8.31 7.10
N LEU A 24 -6.64 -8.18 5.96
CA LEU A 24 -7.55 -7.08 5.64
C LEU A 24 -8.98 -7.56 5.86
N THR A 25 -9.61 -7.03 6.89
CA THR A 25 -11.00 -7.33 7.27
C THR A 25 -11.89 -6.12 7.00
N ASP A 26 -13.21 -6.28 7.07
CA ASP A 26 -14.16 -5.16 6.85
C ASP A 26 -13.93 -4.43 5.51
N LEU A 27 -13.71 -5.18 4.42
CA LEU A 27 -13.48 -4.58 3.11
C LEU A 27 -14.76 -3.88 2.63
N HIS A 28 -14.72 -2.56 2.51
CA HIS A 28 -15.84 -1.75 2.07
C HIS A 28 -15.45 -0.89 0.87
N TYR A 29 -16.18 -0.99 -0.23
CA TYR A 29 -15.96 -0.16 -1.41
C TYR A 29 -16.05 1.33 -1.07
N LEU A 30 -15.09 2.13 -1.56
CA LEU A 30 -15.13 3.58 -1.42
C LEU A 30 -15.36 4.25 -2.77
N SER A 31 -14.52 3.94 -3.74
CA SER A 31 -14.56 4.60 -5.05
C SER A 31 -13.85 3.79 -6.13
N LYS A 32 -14.11 4.12 -7.38
CA LYS A 32 -13.42 3.59 -8.56
C LYS A 32 -13.00 4.74 -9.45
N GLY A 33 -11.76 4.70 -9.91
CA GLY A 33 -11.20 5.67 -10.85
C GLY A 33 -10.58 4.98 -12.07
N GLY A 34 -9.92 5.77 -12.92
CA GLY A 34 -9.27 5.25 -14.14
C GLY A 34 -8.16 4.22 -13.88
N PHE A 35 -7.56 4.25 -12.67
CA PHE A 35 -6.43 3.40 -12.30
C PHE A 35 -6.81 2.21 -11.41
N GLY A 36 -8.09 2.01 -11.10
CA GLY A 36 -8.53 0.91 -10.24
C GLY A 36 -9.61 1.28 -9.22
N THR A 37 -9.74 0.45 -8.20
CA THR A 37 -10.78 0.53 -7.17
C THR A 37 -10.15 0.73 -5.79
N VAL A 38 -10.75 1.57 -4.96
CA VAL A 38 -10.33 1.84 -3.59
C VAL A 38 -11.35 1.26 -2.62
N PHE A 39 -10.86 0.54 -1.61
CA PHE A 39 -11.63 -0.02 -0.51
C PHE A 39 -11.10 0.53 0.82
N ARG A 40 -11.99 0.67 1.81
CA ARG A 40 -11.63 0.77 3.22
C ARG A 40 -11.47 -0.66 3.75
N ALA A 41 -10.50 -0.90 4.62
CA ALA A 41 -10.35 -2.15 5.35
C ALA A 41 -9.79 -1.90 6.76
N GLN A 42 -9.94 -2.87 7.64
CA GLN A 42 -9.28 -2.94 8.94
C GLN A 42 -8.12 -3.92 8.87
N HIS A 43 -6.91 -3.47 9.22
CA HIS A 43 -5.76 -4.38 9.31
C HIS A 43 -5.79 -5.13 10.65
N SER A 44 -5.80 -6.47 10.64
CA SER A 44 -5.98 -7.26 11.86
C SER A 44 -4.83 -7.11 12.88
N ASP A 45 -3.57 -7.05 12.42
CA ASP A 45 -2.43 -6.90 13.34
C ASP A 45 -2.27 -5.47 13.87
N TRP A 46 -2.37 -4.47 12.98
CA TRP A 46 -2.20 -3.05 13.34
C TRP A 46 -3.45 -2.43 13.97
N ARG A 47 -4.61 -3.09 13.84
CA ARG A 47 -5.93 -2.64 14.34
C ARG A 47 -6.31 -1.24 13.88
N THR A 48 -5.83 -0.85 12.70
CA THR A 48 -6.06 0.47 12.11
C THR A 48 -6.87 0.35 10.82
N THR A 49 -7.57 1.44 10.50
CA THR A 49 -8.27 1.59 9.22
C THR A 49 -7.27 1.92 8.13
N VAL A 50 -7.38 1.25 7.00
CA VAL A 50 -6.48 1.37 5.86
C VAL A 50 -7.27 1.57 4.56
N ALA A 51 -6.65 2.22 3.59
CA ALA A 51 -7.14 2.28 2.23
C ALA A 51 -6.42 1.23 1.37
N VAL A 52 -7.18 0.39 0.68
CA VAL A 52 -6.67 -0.64 -0.23
C VAL A 52 -6.98 -0.22 -1.64
N LYS A 53 -5.96 0.03 -2.46
CA LYS A 53 -6.14 0.36 -3.88
C LYS A 53 -5.78 -0.85 -4.73
N CYS A 54 -6.80 -1.47 -5.33
CA CYS A 54 -6.62 -2.56 -6.28
C CYS A 54 -6.49 -1.97 -7.68
N LEU A 55 -5.37 -2.23 -8.34
CA LEU A 55 -5.10 -1.77 -9.69
C LEU A 55 -5.67 -2.76 -10.69
N LYS A 56 -6.34 -2.26 -11.72
CA LYS A 56 -6.68 -3.10 -12.87
C LYS A 56 -5.40 -3.39 -13.64
N LEU A 57 -4.88 -4.59 -13.52
CA LEU A 57 -3.88 -5.10 -14.45
C LEU A 57 -4.63 -5.82 -15.57
N ASP A 58 -4.24 -5.60 -16.83
CA ASP A 58 -4.83 -6.28 -18.00
C ASP A 58 -4.50 -7.80 -18.05
N SER A 59 -3.95 -8.34 -16.96
CA SER A 59 -3.57 -9.74 -16.78
C SER A 59 -4.62 -10.47 -15.94
N PRO A 60 -4.87 -11.78 -16.15
CA PRO A 60 -5.94 -12.54 -15.49
C PRO A 60 -5.82 -12.70 -13.96
N VAL A 61 -4.82 -12.06 -13.35
CA VAL A 61 -4.59 -12.03 -11.90
C VAL A 61 -4.66 -10.58 -11.44
N ASP A 62 -5.85 -10.16 -11.00
CA ASP A 62 -6.07 -8.86 -10.35
C ASP A 62 -5.32 -8.88 -9.01
N VAL A 63 -4.04 -8.52 -9.04
CA VAL A 63 -3.22 -8.40 -7.85
C VAL A 63 -3.54 -7.05 -7.23
N CYS A 64 -4.17 -7.03 -6.05
CA CYS A 64 -4.22 -5.83 -5.21
C CYS A 64 -2.80 -5.54 -4.70
N LEU A 65 -1.93 -5.10 -5.62
CA LEU A 65 -0.56 -4.75 -5.35
C LEU A 65 -0.58 -3.36 -4.72
N ASN A 66 -0.12 -3.29 -3.47
CA ASN A 66 0.00 -2.11 -2.64
C ASN A 66 -1.30 -1.69 -1.93
N ALA A 67 -1.52 -2.24 -0.74
CA ALA A 67 -2.30 -1.54 0.26
C ALA A 67 -1.53 -0.25 0.60
N PHE A 68 -1.99 0.87 0.06
CA PHE A 68 -1.42 2.17 0.38
C PHE A 68 -1.92 2.52 1.79
N LEU A 69 -1.12 2.16 2.80
CA LEU A 69 -1.35 2.54 4.19
C LEU A 69 -1.15 4.05 4.32
N VAL A 70 -2.11 4.84 3.84
CA VAL A 70 -2.20 6.26 4.20
C VAL A 70 -2.70 6.29 5.62
N THR A 71 -1.79 6.42 6.57
CA THR A 71 -2.10 7.05 7.86
C THR A 71 -2.21 8.55 7.65
#